data_AF-A0A4V1UVN8-F1
#
_entry.id   AF-A0A4V1UVN8-F1
#
_cell.length_a   1.000
_cell.length_b   1.000
_cell.length_c   1.000
_cell.angle_alpha   90.00
_cell.angle_beta   90.00
_cell.angle_gamma   90.00
#
_symmetry.space_group_name_H-M   'P 1'
#
loop_
_entity.id
_entity.type
_entity.pdbx_description
1 polymer ?
#
loop_
_entity_poly.entity_id
_entity_poly.type
_entity_poly.pdbx_seq_one_letter_code
_entity_poly.pdbx_strand_id
1 'polypeptide(L)'
;MPNRFRFLFFALLCQMAPVLAQSDAAGPNIAYRTDIPKNVAKSVPRQAKRVFWGTLISQKGAPRIGVQLYQIGSIVTLELWQQTPKKFVRINRIPKLFDLIIPSDAKFAAEFYWTDWKQKKTPVLVISHIAHVTLMGGVYRHFQVVGLPSGWKDKPSVQGFYDGASNSGDDSFSAGYSEIGQLELQIMSGDFAGYSTYIYVWDGKQFSSDPERKVTVMR
;
A
#
# COMPACT_ATOMS: atom_id res chain seq x y z
N MET A 1 -23.59 -1.79 -44.45
CA MET A 1 -23.80 -2.76 -43.36
C MET A 1 -23.03 -2.29 -42.13
N PRO A 2 -23.68 -1.69 -41.10
CA PRO A 2 -22.97 -1.09 -40.00
C PRO A 2 -22.60 -2.14 -38.93
N ASN A 3 -21.29 -2.31 -38.72
CA ASN A 3 -20.62 -2.48 -37.41
C ASN A 3 -21.31 -3.33 -36.31
N ARG A 4 -21.85 -4.51 -36.64
CA ARG A 4 -22.28 -5.50 -35.62
C ARG A 4 -21.17 -5.89 -34.65
N PHE A 5 -19.91 -5.83 -35.10
CA PHE A 5 -18.73 -6.08 -34.25
C PHE A 5 -18.47 -5.00 -33.19
N ARG A 6 -18.77 -3.72 -33.46
CA ARG A 6 -18.57 -2.65 -32.46
C ARG A 6 -19.60 -2.71 -31.34
N PHE A 7 -20.84 -3.09 -31.67
CA PHE A 7 -21.90 -3.28 -30.67
C PHE A 7 -21.64 -4.48 -29.76
N LEU A 8 -21.13 -5.59 -30.31
CA LEU A 8 -20.72 -6.76 -29.53
C LEU A 8 -19.55 -6.45 -28.60
N PHE A 9 -18.58 -5.65 -29.03
CA PHE A 9 -17.45 -5.24 -28.19
C PHE A 9 -17.89 -4.33 -27.03
N PHE A 10 -18.83 -3.42 -27.28
CA PHE A 10 -19.39 -2.54 -26.25
C PHE A 10 -20.24 -3.33 -25.23
N ALA A 11 -21.05 -4.29 -25.70
CA ALA A 11 -21.82 -5.19 -24.84
C ALA A 11 -20.92 -6.11 -23.99
N LEU A 12 -19.77 -6.55 -24.52
CA LEU A 12 -18.78 -7.33 -23.76
C LEU A 12 -18.08 -6.51 -22.66
N LEU A 13 -17.81 -5.22 -22.92
CA LEU A 13 -17.20 -4.32 -21.94
C LEU A 13 -18.14 -4.01 -20.77
N CYS A 14 -19.45 -3.94 -21.01
CA CYS A 14 -20.47 -3.76 -19.97
C CYS A 14 -20.79 -5.03 -19.16
N GLN A 15 -20.25 -6.20 -19.53
CA GLN A 15 -20.42 -7.46 -18.79
C GLN A 15 -19.30 -7.74 -17.78
N MET A 16 -18.40 -6.80 -17.52
CA MET A 16 -17.51 -6.92 -16.37
C MET A 16 -18.32 -6.82 -15.09
N ALA A 17 -18.67 -7.98 -14.52
CA ALA A 17 -19.34 -8.08 -13.23
C ALA A 17 -18.61 -7.19 -12.21
N PRO A 18 -19.34 -6.43 -11.37
CA PRO A 18 -18.71 -5.58 -10.36
C PRO A 18 -17.71 -6.41 -9.55
N VAL A 19 -16.45 -5.99 -9.61
CA VAL A 19 -15.36 -6.62 -8.88
C VAL A 19 -15.49 -6.12 -7.45
N LEU A 20 -16.10 -6.95 -6.61
CA LEU A 20 -16.25 -6.69 -5.18
C LEU A 20 -14.90 -6.30 -4.58
N ALA A 21 -14.91 -5.19 -3.83
CA ALA A 21 -13.81 -4.74 -3.01
C ALA A 21 -13.34 -5.87 -2.08
N GLN A 22 -12.05 -5.86 -1.72
CA GLN A 22 -11.61 -6.63 -0.56
C GLN A 22 -12.17 -5.91 0.67
N SER A 23 -13.34 -6.35 1.16
CA SER A 23 -14.01 -5.79 2.34
C SER A 23 -13.10 -5.90 3.56
N ASP A 24 -12.96 -4.81 4.33
CA ASP A 24 -12.52 -4.56 5.74
C ASP A 24 -11.64 -5.54 6.53
N ALA A 25 -11.33 -6.73 6.02
CA ALA A 25 -10.30 -7.60 6.51
C ALA A 25 -8.97 -7.00 6.08
N ALA A 26 -8.28 -6.40 7.06
CA ALA A 26 -6.89 -5.99 6.95
C ALA A 26 -6.13 -6.97 6.03
N GLY A 27 -5.57 -6.44 4.96
CA GLY A 27 -4.82 -7.21 3.98
C GLY A 27 -3.75 -8.02 4.72
N PRO A 28 -3.40 -9.22 4.23
CA PRO A 28 -2.45 -10.07 4.93
C PRO A 28 -1.19 -9.27 5.30
N ASN A 29 -0.97 -9.13 6.60
CA ASN A 29 0.20 -8.48 7.16
C ASN A 29 1.45 -9.21 6.65
N ILE A 30 2.36 -8.45 6.04
CA ILE A 30 3.65 -8.96 5.62
C ILE A 30 4.49 -9.09 6.89
N ALA A 31 4.68 -10.32 7.35
CA ALA A 31 5.45 -10.56 8.56
C ALA A 31 6.89 -10.05 8.42
N TYR A 32 7.35 -9.38 9.47
CA TYR A 32 8.77 -9.03 9.61
C TYR A 32 9.62 -10.31 9.69
N ARG A 33 10.75 -10.29 8.99
CA ARG A 33 11.67 -11.42 8.88
C ARG A 33 13.09 -10.99 9.22
N THR A 34 13.74 -11.78 10.06
CA THR A 34 15.16 -11.59 10.42
C THR A 34 16.11 -12.22 9.39
N ASP A 35 15.63 -13.21 8.62
CA ASP A 35 16.41 -13.97 7.64
C ASP A 35 16.49 -13.26 6.28
N ILE A 36 17.27 -12.18 6.24
CA ILE A 36 17.47 -11.41 5.01
C ILE A 36 18.44 -12.14 4.07
N PRO A 37 18.08 -12.39 2.80
CA PRO A 37 18.99 -12.96 1.82
C PRO A 37 20.25 -12.10 1.64
N LYS A 38 21.43 -12.74 1.58
CA LYS A 38 22.73 -12.04 1.51
C LYS A 38 22.80 -10.99 0.39
N ASN A 39 22.21 -11.26 -0.77
CA ASN A 39 22.23 -10.32 -1.91
C ASN A 39 21.33 -9.09 -1.67
N VAL A 40 20.23 -9.26 -0.95
CA VAL A 40 19.34 -8.16 -0.53
C VAL A 40 19.98 -7.36 0.61
N ALA A 41 20.66 -8.03 1.54
CA ALA A 41 21.40 -7.35 2.59
C ALA A 41 22.53 -6.46 2.01
N LYS A 42 23.21 -6.93 0.96
CA LYS A 42 24.31 -6.21 0.29
C LYS A 42 23.85 -5.02 -0.58
N SER A 43 22.57 -4.93 -0.97
CA SER A 43 22.08 -3.78 -1.74
C SER A 43 21.92 -2.52 -0.89
N VAL A 44 21.81 -2.70 0.44
CA VAL A 44 21.61 -1.59 1.38
C VAL A 44 22.92 -0.82 1.54
N PRO A 45 22.92 0.51 1.36
CA PRO A 45 24.10 1.33 1.59
C PRO A 45 24.63 1.17 3.02
N ARG A 46 25.95 1.22 3.20
CA ARG A 46 26.60 0.96 4.50
C ARG A 46 26.11 1.86 5.64
N GLN A 47 25.80 3.12 5.32
CA GLN A 47 25.30 4.11 6.27
C GLN A 47 23.78 4.03 6.53
N ALA A 48 23.07 3.10 5.88
CA ALA A 48 21.62 3.02 6.01
C ALA A 48 21.21 2.18 7.23
N LYS A 49 20.24 2.67 8.01
CA LYS A 49 19.53 1.87 9.00
C LYS A 49 18.51 0.99 8.28
N ARG A 50 18.57 -0.33 8.46
CA ARG A 50 17.51 -1.21 7.98
C ARG A 50 16.32 -1.12 8.91
N VAL A 51 15.14 -1.03 8.32
CA VAL A 51 13.91 -0.74 9.05
C VAL A 51 12.95 -1.92 8.99
N PHE A 52 12.85 -2.56 7.82
CA PHE A 52 11.94 -3.68 7.62
C PHE A 52 12.44 -4.62 6.53
N TRP A 53 12.25 -5.92 6.74
CA TRP A 53 12.28 -6.93 5.69
C TRP A 53 11.10 -7.87 5.88
N GLY A 54 10.40 -8.16 4.79
CA GLY A 54 9.30 -9.12 4.78
C GLY A 54 9.16 -9.74 3.41
N THR A 55 8.40 -10.83 3.33
CA THR A 55 8.13 -11.50 2.05
C THR A 55 6.68 -11.92 1.95
N LEU A 56 6.12 -11.85 0.75
CA LEU A 56 4.76 -12.32 0.46
C LEU A 56 4.72 -13.12 -0.85
N ILE A 57 3.69 -13.94 -1.00
CA ILE A 57 3.36 -14.58 -2.29
C ILE A 57 1.96 -14.08 -2.63
N SER A 58 1.86 -13.26 -3.67
CA SER A 58 0.64 -12.50 -3.94
C SER A 58 -0.54 -13.36 -4.40
N GLN A 59 -0.24 -14.49 -5.04
CA GLN A 59 -1.18 -15.54 -5.40
C GLN A 59 -0.46 -16.88 -5.61
N LYS A 60 -1.20 -17.99 -5.58
CA LYS A 60 -0.66 -19.33 -5.81
C LYS A 60 0.08 -19.38 -7.15
N GLY A 61 1.33 -19.84 -7.13
CA GLY A 61 2.19 -19.92 -8.33
C GLY A 61 2.90 -18.62 -8.72
N ALA A 62 2.57 -17.48 -8.10
CA ALA A 62 3.33 -16.25 -8.31
C ALA A 62 4.71 -16.33 -7.65
N PRO A 63 5.72 -15.61 -8.18
CA PRO A 63 7.00 -15.50 -7.51
C PRO A 63 6.84 -14.80 -6.16
N ARG A 64 7.64 -15.23 -5.18
CA ARG A 64 7.72 -14.56 -3.88
C ARG A 64 8.25 -13.14 -4.07
N ILE A 65 7.57 -12.16 -3.50
CA ILE A 65 8.00 -10.76 -3.46
C ILE A 65 8.61 -10.46 -2.09
N GLY A 66 9.75 -9.79 -2.09
CA GLY A 66 10.41 -9.25 -0.91
C GLY A 66 10.16 -7.74 -0.82
N VAL A 67 9.85 -7.27 0.38
CA VAL A 67 9.60 -5.86 0.71
C VAL A 67 10.69 -5.45 1.68
N GLN A 68 11.50 -4.46 1.29
CA GLN A 68 12.61 -3.97 2.09
C GLN A 68 12.49 -2.47 2.34
N LEU A 69 12.56 -2.05 3.60
CA LEU A 69 12.68 -0.64 3.98
C LEU A 69 14.03 -0.39 4.62
N TYR A 70 14.69 0.68 4.20
CA TYR A 70 15.88 1.23 4.86
C TYR A 70 15.86 2.74 4.82
N GLN A 71 16.59 3.35 5.75
CA GLN A 71 16.64 4.79 5.94
C GLN A 71 18.08 5.30 5.84
N ILE A 72 18.28 6.41 5.14
CA ILE A 72 19.55 7.16 5.08
C ILE A 72 19.22 8.62 5.40
N GLY A 73 19.69 9.13 6.54
CA GLY A 73 19.25 10.45 7.01
C GLY A 73 17.74 10.48 7.26
N SER A 74 17.01 11.46 6.70
CA SER A 74 15.54 11.52 6.74
C SER A 74 14.84 10.70 5.65
N ILE A 75 15.60 10.12 4.70
CA ILE A 75 15.03 9.48 3.53
C ILE A 75 14.77 8.00 3.81
N VAL A 76 13.49 7.63 3.87
CA VAL A 76 13.07 6.22 3.88
C VAL A 76 12.91 5.73 2.44
N THR A 77 13.55 4.62 2.12
CA THR A 77 13.49 4.00 0.80
C THR A 77 12.85 2.63 0.89
N LEU A 78 11.88 2.38 0.02
CA LEU A 78 11.28 1.07 -0.22
C LEU A 78 11.90 0.42 -1.44
N GLU A 79 12.36 -0.81 -1.30
CA GLU A 79 12.76 -1.67 -2.40
C GLU A 79 11.87 -2.90 -2.48
N LEU A 80 11.44 -3.22 -3.70
CA LEU A 80 10.70 -4.42 -4.02
C LEU A 80 11.61 -5.39 -4.73
N TRP A 81 11.50 -6.67 -4.38
CA TRP A 81 12.36 -7.74 -4.86
C TRP A 81 11.52 -8.92 -5.33
N GLN A 82 11.88 -9.55 -6.44
CA GLN A 82 11.25 -10.79 -6.91
C GLN A 82 12.20 -11.97 -6.71
N GLN A 83 11.72 -13.04 -6.09
CA GLN A 83 12.45 -14.30 -6.00
C GLN A 83 12.54 -14.94 -7.39
N THR A 84 13.76 -15.27 -7.79
CA THR A 84 14.08 -16.15 -8.93
C THR A 84 14.67 -17.46 -8.37
N PRO A 85 14.87 -18.52 -9.18
CA PRO A 85 15.41 -19.79 -8.67
C PRO A 85 16.75 -19.65 -7.90
N LYS A 86 17.57 -18.65 -8.25
CA LYS A 86 18.92 -18.48 -7.67
C LYS A 86 19.03 -17.38 -6.62
N LYS A 87 18.18 -16.34 -6.68
CA LYS A 87 18.30 -15.13 -5.84
C LYS A 87 17.06 -14.24 -5.91
N PHE A 88 17.00 -13.26 -5.02
CA PHE A 88 16.12 -12.11 -5.20
C PHE A 88 16.70 -11.11 -6.20
N VAL A 89 15.87 -10.58 -7.10
CA VAL A 89 16.22 -9.53 -8.06
C VAL A 89 15.38 -8.30 -7.76
N ARG A 90 16.01 -7.13 -7.62
CA ARG A 90 15.28 -5.88 -7.35
C ARG A 90 14.46 -5.53 -8.57
N ILE A 91 13.17 -5.30 -8.36
CA ILE A 91 12.20 -4.96 -9.41
C ILE A 91 11.72 -3.52 -9.29
N ASN A 92 11.79 -2.92 -8.10
CA ASN A 92 11.42 -1.53 -7.89
C ASN A 92 12.23 -0.89 -6.76
N ARG A 93 12.40 0.44 -6.81
CA ARG A 93 13.01 1.25 -5.78
C ARG A 93 12.30 2.59 -5.71
N ILE A 94 11.76 2.88 -4.53
CA ILE A 94 10.95 4.05 -4.23
C ILE A 94 11.69 4.83 -3.14
N PRO A 95 12.56 5.78 -3.51
CA PRO A 95 13.18 6.67 -2.54
C PRO A 95 12.15 7.67 -2.00
N LYS A 96 12.42 8.22 -0.81
CA LYS A 96 11.56 9.23 -0.16
C LYS A 96 10.12 8.76 0.04
N LEU A 97 9.93 7.51 0.43
CA LEU A 97 8.62 6.99 0.81
C LEU A 97 8.05 7.77 2.00
N PHE A 98 8.92 8.10 2.96
CA PHE A 98 8.64 9.07 4.02
C PHE A 98 9.77 10.10 4.03
N ASP A 99 9.44 11.34 4.39
CA ASP A 99 10.41 12.39 4.69
C ASP A 99 10.34 12.73 6.18
N LEU A 100 10.82 11.79 7.01
CA LEU A 100 10.81 11.91 8.46
C LEU A 100 11.99 11.16 9.08
N ILE A 101 12.46 11.65 10.22
CA ILE A 101 13.44 10.92 11.04
C ILE A 101 12.67 9.89 11.85
N ILE A 102 12.82 8.61 11.52
CA ILE A 102 12.16 7.51 12.23
C ILE A 102 12.73 7.40 13.66
N PRO A 103 11.89 7.57 14.70
CA PRO A 103 12.29 7.33 16.09
C PRO A 103 12.85 5.92 16.32
N SER A 104 13.68 5.73 17.33
CA SER A 104 14.32 4.42 17.58
C SER A 104 13.34 3.30 17.95
N ASP A 105 12.22 3.66 18.57
CA ASP A 105 11.14 2.80 19.04
C ASP A 105 10.05 2.56 17.99
N ALA A 106 10.12 3.25 16.85
CA ALA A 106 9.13 3.13 15.80
C ALA A 106 9.14 1.74 15.16
N LYS A 107 7.93 1.21 14.97
CA LYS A 107 7.64 -0.06 14.29
C LYS A 107 7.14 0.22 12.88
N PHE A 108 7.41 -0.71 11.98
CA PHE A 108 6.88 -0.69 10.63
C PHE A 108 5.96 -1.87 10.42
N ALA A 109 4.80 -1.60 9.84
CA ALA A 109 3.92 -2.61 9.28
C ALA A 109 3.88 -2.43 7.76
N ALA A 110 3.71 -3.55 7.06
CA ALA A 110 3.51 -3.56 5.63
C ALA A 110 2.37 -4.53 5.34
N GLU A 111 1.34 -4.06 4.66
CA GLU A 111 0.14 -4.81 4.35
C GLU A 111 -0.05 -4.86 2.84
N PHE A 112 -0.68 -5.93 2.37
CA PHE A 112 -0.86 -6.19 0.96
C PHE A 112 -2.33 -6.37 0.61
N TYR A 113 -2.78 -5.65 -0.41
CA TYR A 113 -4.15 -5.66 -0.89
C TYR A 113 -4.17 -5.88 -2.41
N TRP A 114 -5.26 -6.47 -2.90
CA TRP A 114 -5.61 -6.44 -4.30
C TRP A 114 -6.77 -5.49 -4.49
N THR A 115 -6.56 -4.42 -5.25
CA THR A 115 -7.64 -3.50 -5.60
C THR A 115 -8.72 -4.16 -6.47
N ASP A 116 -8.33 -5.19 -7.21
CA ASP A 116 -9.21 -6.00 -8.03
C ASP A 116 -9.20 -7.46 -7.54
N TRP A 117 -9.64 -7.73 -6.31
CA TRP A 117 -9.51 -9.03 -5.64
C TRP A 117 -9.75 -10.28 -6.52
N LYS A 118 -10.74 -10.23 -7.43
CA LYS A 118 -11.03 -11.31 -8.39
C LYS A 118 -9.99 -11.45 -9.50
N GLN A 119 -9.54 -10.33 -10.08
CA GLN A 119 -8.67 -10.27 -11.24
C GLN A 119 -7.17 -10.21 -10.88
N LYS A 120 -6.82 -9.69 -9.69
CA LYS A 120 -5.47 -9.63 -9.11
C LYS A 120 -4.43 -9.02 -10.05
N LYS A 121 -4.78 -7.92 -10.71
CA LYS A 121 -3.92 -7.19 -11.65
C LYS A 121 -3.19 -6.04 -10.99
N THR A 122 -3.80 -5.40 -10.00
CA THR A 122 -3.24 -4.19 -9.40
C THR A 122 -2.96 -4.43 -7.91
N PRO A 123 -1.70 -4.74 -7.56
CA PRO A 123 -1.30 -4.85 -6.17
C PRO A 123 -1.22 -3.47 -5.51
N VAL A 124 -1.65 -3.41 -4.25
CA VAL A 124 -1.49 -2.25 -3.38
C VAL A 124 -0.73 -2.66 -2.13
N LEU A 125 0.30 -1.89 -1.79
CA LEU A 125 1.04 -2.03 -0.55
C LEU A 125 0.71 -0.84 0.36
N VAL A 126 0.29 -1.10 1.59
CA VAL A 126 0.17 -0.09 2.63
C VAL A 126 1.37 -0.24 3.55
N ILE A 127 2.19 0.80 3.67
CA ILE A 127 3.32 0.85 4.58
C ILE A 127 2.97 1.80 5.72
N SER A 128 2.97 1.28 6.95
CA SER A 128 2.62 2.04 8.14
C SER A 128 3.86 2.22 9.00
N HIS A 129 4.17 3.47 9.33
CA HIS A 129 5.12 3.87 10.35
C HIS A 129 4.36 4.11 11.66
N ILE A 130 4.72 3.41 12.74
CA ILE A 130 4.03 3.42 14.03
C ILE A 130 5.04 3.79 15.11
N ALA A 131 4.94 4.98 15.70
CA ALA A 131 5.83 5.44 16.78
C ALA A 131 5.03 5.68 18.06
N HIS A 132 5.63 5.44 19.24
CA HIS A 132 4.99 5.85 20.49
C HIS A 132 5.29 7.32 20.76
N VAL A 133 4.25 8.10 21.07
CA VAL A 133 4.42 9.49 21.50
C VAL A 133 4.36 9.52 23.01
N THR A 134 5.53 9.58 23.63
CA THR A 134 5.74 9.57 25.08
C THR A 134 5.03 10.70 25.81
N LEU A 135 4.83 11.85 25.17
CA LEU A 135 4.25 13.05 25.80
C LEU A 135 2.72 13.01 25.97
N MET A 136 2.00 12.19 25.20
CA MET A 136 0.51 12.15 25.24
C MET A 136 -0.07 10.74 25.42
N GLY A 137 0.76 9.74 25.73
CA GLY A 137 0.30 8.36 25.94
C GLY A 137 -0.31 7.73 24.68
N GLY A 138 0.07 8.21 23.50
CA GLY A 138 -0.56 7.89 22.22
C GLY A 138 0.33 7.11 21.26
N VAL A 139 -0.26 6.57 20.20
CA VAL A 139 0.47 5.92 19.09
C VAL A 139 0.38 6.83 17.86
N TYR A 140 1.52 7.36 17.43
CA TYR A 140 1.58 8.07 16.16
C TYR A 140 1.63 7.09 15.01
N ARG A 141 0.77 7.27 14.02
CA ARG A 141 0.74 6.42 12.83
C ARG A 141 0.76 7.28 11.58
N HIS A 142 1.73 7.01 10.72
CA HIS A 142 1.82 7.60 9.38
C HIS A 142 1.73 6.48 8.35
N PHE A 143 0.80 6.60 7.41
CA PHE A 143 0.55 5.60 6.38
C PHE A 143 1.04 6.09 5.00
N GLN A 144 1.65 5.21 4.22
CA GLN A 144 2.01 5.45 2.84
C GLN A 144 1.43 4.31 2.01
N VAL A 145 0.54 4.61 1.07
CA VAL A 145 -0.01 3.60 0.16
C VAL A 145 0.69 3.71 -1.18
N VAL A 146 1.17 2.56 -1.63
CA VAL A 146 1.92 2.37 -2.85
C VAL A 146 1.08 1.50 -3.79
N GLY A 147 0.44 2.14 -4.75
CA GLY A 147 -0.26 1.49 -5.85
C GLY A 147 0.71 1.08 -6.97
N LEU A 148 0.59 -0.15 -7.44
CA LEU A 148 1.45 -0.72 -8.49
C LEU A 148 0.59 -1.06 -9.73
N PRO A 149 0.16 -0.06 -10.51
CA PRO A 149 -0.95 -0.20 -11.46
C PRO A 149 -0.78 -1.24 -12.56
N SER A 150 0.44 -1.51 -12.97
CA SER A 150 0.78 -2.52 -13.99
C SER A 150 1.68 -3.63 -13.42
N GLY A 151 1.60 -3.83 -12.10
CA GLY A 151 2.36 -4.82 -11.36
C GLY A 151 3.69 -4.28 -10.84
N TRP A 152 4.55 -5.21 -10.41
CA TRP A 152 5.65 -4.90 -9.50
C TRP A 152 6.82 -4.10 -10.08
N LYS A 153 6.92 -3.98 -11.41
CA LYS A 153 8.09 -3.44 -12.11
C LYS A 153 7.95 -2.01 -12.59
N ASP A 154 6.72 -1.53 -12.74
CA ASP A 154 6.46 -0.22 -13.32
C ASP A 154 6.50 0.89 -12.27
N LYS A 155 6.44 2.15 -12.74
CA LYS A 155 6.49 3.31 -11.85
C LYS A 155 5.34 3.22 -10.84
N PRO A 156 5.64 3.13 -9.53
CA PRO A 156 4.62 3.06 -8.50
C PRO A 156 3.92 4.41 -8.38
N SER A 157 2.62 4.38 -8.14
CA SER A 157 1.90 5.49 -7.55
C SER A 157 2.13 5.47 -6.05
N VAL A 158 2.73 6.52 -5.51
CA VAL A 158 2.95 6.65 -4.07
C VAL A 158 2.10 7.81 -3.59
N GLN A 159 1.28 7.55 -2.58
CA GLN A 159 0.50 8.58 -1.91
C GLN A 159 0.80 8.51 -0.42
N GLY A 160 0.98 9.67 0.21
CA GLY A 160 1.10 9.80 1.65
C GLY A 160 -0.27 10.02 2.27
N PHE A 161 -0.52 9.36 3.39
CA PHE A 161 -1.81 9.34 4.07
C PHE A 161 -1.61 9.56 5.55
N TYR A 162 -2.28 10.60 6.05
CA TYR A 162 -2.45 10.90 7.47
C TYR A 162 -1.13 10.96 8.28
N ASP A 163 -0.79 12.16 8.73
CA ASP A 163 0.37 12.43 9.57
C ASP A 163 -0.14 12.85 10.96
N GLY A 164 -0.61 11.89 11.77
CA GLY A 164 -1.34 12.20 13.01
C GLY A 164 -1.23 11.15 14.13
N ALA A 165 -1.64 11.54 15.33
CA ALA A 165 -1.70 10.67 16.50
C ALA A 165 -3.01 9.88 16.50
N SER A 166 -2.94 8.56 16.29
CA SER A 166 -4.08 7.64 16.36
C SER A 166 -4.05 6.92 17.71
N ASN A 167 -5.05 7.18 18.54
CA ASN A 167 -5.08 6.66 19.91
C ASN A 167 -6.12 5.55 20.13
N SER A 168 -6.91 5.17 19.12
CA SER A 168 -8.07 4.29 19.34
C SER A 168 -8.00 2.92 18.67
N GLY A 169 -7.03 2.64 17.80
CA GLY A 169 -6.98 1.34 17.11
C GLY A 169 -8.14 1.12 16.11
N ASP A 170 -8.90 2.18 15.81
CA ASP A 170 -10.00 2.18 14.85
C ASP A 170 -9.52 2.47 13.40
N ASP A 171 -8.23 2.30 13.12
CA ASP A 171 -7.72 2.51 11.76
C ASP A 171 -8.06 1.29 10.89
N SER A 172 -8.70 1.52 9.75
CA SER A 172 -9.02 0.47 8.78
C SER A 172 -8.72 0.90 7.35
N PHE A 173 -8.44 -0.11 6.52
CA PHE A 173 -8.09 0.05 5.11
C PHE A 173 -8.98 -0.85 4.26
N SER A 174 -9.53 -0.30 3.20
CA SER A 174 -10.20 -1.09 2.17
C SER A 174 -9.87 -0.55 0.77
N ALA A 175 -9.85 -1.45 -0.21
CA ALA A 175 -9.56 -1.13 -1.60
C ALA A 175 -10.53 -1.89 -2.52
N GLY A 176 -11.03 -1.21 -3.54
CA GLY A 176 -12.02 -1.80 -4.45
C GLY A 176 -12.54 -0.82 -5.50
N TYR A 177 -13.50 -1.25 -6.30
CA TYR A 177 -14.16 -0.39 -7.28
C TYR A 177 -15.43 0.25 -6.68
N SER A 178 -15.59 1.54 -6.94
CA SER A 178 -16.82 2.31 -6.71
C SER A 178 -18.00 1.76 -7.52
N GLU A 179 -19.21 2.25 -7.26
CA GLU A 179 -20.40 1.95 -8.07
C GLU A 179 -20.26 2.35 -9.54
N ILE A 180 -19.49 3.41 -9.85
CA ILE A 180 -19.21 3.87 -11.22
C ILE A 180 -18.03 3.15 -11.88
N GLY A 181 -17.51 2.09 -11.25
CA GLY A 181 -16.37 1.32 -11.78
C GLY A 181 -15.03 2.04 -11.69
N GLN A 182 -14.92 3.10 -10.89
CA GLN A 182 -13.66 3.76 -10.59
C GLN A 182 -12.94 3.06 -9.45
N LEU A 183 -11.62 2.91 -9.53
CA LEU A 183 -10.86 2.26 -8.49
C LEU A 183 -10.61 3.20 -7.31
N GLU A 184 -10.86 2.72 -6.10
CA GLU A 184 -10.83 3.48 -4.86
C GLU A 184 -10.06 2.78 -3.74
N LEU A 185 -9.50 3.61 -2.88
CA LEU A 185 -8.92 3.24 -1.60
C LEU A 185 -9.60 4.08 -0.52
N GLN A 186 -10.13 3.42 0.50
CA GLN A 186 -10.72 4.06 1.67
C GLN A 186 -9.84 3.81 2.88
N ILE A 187 -9.60 4.87 3.65
CA ILE A 187 -8.85 4.83 4.90
C ILE A 187 -9.71 5.46 5.97
N MET A 188 -10.02 4.69 7.01
CA MET A 188 -10.60 5.22 8.23
C MET A 188 -9.47 5.43 9.23
N SER A 189 -9.43 6.60 9.87
CA SER A 189 -8.53 6.84 10.99
C SER A 189 -9.26 7.52 12.14
N GLY A 190 -9.06 6.99 13.35
CA GLY A 190 -9.73 7.42 14.57
C GLY A 190 -8.76 8.00 15.61
N ASP A 191 -9.22 9.03 16.30
CA ASP A 191 -8.57 9.58 17.48
C ASP A 191 -9.59 9.78 18.63
N PHE A 192 -9.17 10.48 19.70
CA PHE A 192 -10.05 10.76 20.83
C PHE A 192 -11.18 11.74 20.49
N ALA A 193 -11.00 12.59 19.48
CA ALA A 193 -11.96 13.61 19.07
C ALA A 193 -12.98 13.07 18.05
N GLY A 194 -12.71 11.94 17.41
CA GLY A 194 -13.60 11.41 16.38
C GLY A 194 -12.93 10.41 15.44
N TYR A 195 -13.52 10.23 14.26
CA TYR A 195 -12.88 9.51 13.17
C TYR A 195 -13.06 10.28 11.86
N SER A 196 -12.09 10.10 10.96
CA SER A 196 -12.14 10.60 9.60
C SER A 196 -11.97 9.46 8.60
N THR A 197 -12.85 9.43 7.61
CA THR A 197 -12.76 8.56 6.46
C THR A 197 -12.27 9.37 5.28
N TYR A 198 -11.18 8.91 4.67
CA TYR A 198 -10.59 9.50 3.48
C TYR A 198 -10.78 8.55 2.30
N ILE A 199 -11.22 9.07 1.16
CA ILE A 199 -11.37 8.32 -0.08
C ILE A 199 -10.36 8.82 -1.09
N TYR A 200 -9.71 7.89 -1.78
CA TYR A 200 -8.74 8.15 -2.81
C TYR A 200 -9.12 7.39 -4.04
N VAL A 201 -8.92 8.05 -5.16
CA VAL A 201 -9.46 7.65 -6.43
C VAL A 201 -8.32 7.46 -7.41
N TRP A 202 -8.34 6.36 -8.14
CA TRP A 202 -7.37 6.05 -9.17
C TRP A 202 -7.77 6.73 -10.49
N ASP A 203 -6.88 7.56 -11.03
CA ASP A 203 -7.09 8.25 -12.31
C ASP A 203 -6.60 7.46 -13.54
N GLY A 204 -6.11 6.23 -13.35
CA GLY A 204 -5.43 5.44 -14.38
C GLY A 204 -3.91 5.47 -14.28
N LYS A 205 -3.33 6.40 -13.51
CA LYS A 205 -1.88 6.60 -13.34
C LYS A 205 -1.45 6.77 -11.88
N GLN A 206 -2.27 7.38 -11.05
CA GLN A 206 -2.01 7.63 -9.64
C GLN A 206 -3.29 7.66 -8.80
N PHE A 207 -3.14 7.42 -7.50
CA PHE A 207 -4.19 7.70 -6.53
C PHE A 207 -4.13 9.18 -6.14
N SER A 208 -5.29 9.84 -6.12
CA SER A 208 -5.46 11.20 -5.61
C SER A 208 -6.59 11.24 -4.59
N SER A 209 -6.47 12.09 -3.57
CA SER A 209 -7.53 12.30 -2.59
C SER A 209 -8.78 12.86 -3.26
N ASP A 210 -9.95 12.37 -2.87
CA ASP A 210 -11.24 12.99 -3.16
C ASP A 210 -11.73 13.74 -1.91
N PRO A 211 -11.49 15.06 -1.82
CA PRO A 211 -11.80 15.83 -0.63
C PRO A 211 -13.31 15.98 -0.40
N GLU A 212 -14.12 15.90 -1.45
CA GLU A 212 -15.58 16.03 -1.35
C GLU A 212 -16.21 14.82 -0.66
N ARG A 213 -15.53 13.67 -0.71
CA ARG A 213 -15.94 12.43 -0.08
C ARG A 213 -15.26 12.17 1.25
N LYS A 214 -14.56 13.15 1.80
CA LYS A 214 -14.04 13.08 3.16
C LYS A 214 -15.19 13.20 4.16
N VAL A 215 -15.31 12.22 5.05
CA VAL A 215 -16.28 12.25 6.15
C VAL A 215 -15.52 12.37 7.46
N THR A 216 -15.89 13.33 8.29
CA THR A 216 -15.36 13.48 9.65
C THR A 216 -16.51 13.45 10.64
N VAL A 217 -16.44 12.56 11.62
CA VAL A 217 -17.44 12.40 12.69
C VAL A 217 -16.75 12.69 14.01
N MET A 218 -17.24 13.69 14.73
CA MET A 218 -16.74 14.03 16.08
C MET A 218 -17.48 13.21 17.14
N ARG A 219 -16.77 12.82 18.21
CA ARG A 219 -17.33 12.14 19.39
C ARG A 219 -17.90 13.12 20.40
#